data_AF-A0AA37AKY4-F1
#
_entry.id   AF-A0AA37AKY4-F1
#
_cell.length_a   1.000
_cell.length_b   1.000
_cell.length_c   1.000
_cell.angle_alpha   90.00
_cell.angle_beta   90.00
_cell.angle_gamma   90.00
#
_symmetry.space_group_name_H-M   'P 1'
#
loop_
_entity.id
_entity.type
_entity.pdbx_description
1 polymer ?
#
loop_
_entity_poly.entity_id
_entity_poly.type
_entity_poly.pdbx_seq_one_letter_code
_entity_poly.pdbx_strand_id
1 'polypeptide(L)' 'MSTISHTEYDLPEFNNPEHIMKVITNAEDIWGRDRKLVRQEVSKRTLPSYLVDNQHHYSQFIL' A
#
# COMPACT_ATOMS: atom_id res chain seq x y z
N MET A 1 -13.40 -0.42 -30.51
CA MET A 1 -13.49 -0.19 -29.06
C MET A 1 -12.16 -0.61 -28.46
N SER A 2 -11.26 0.34 -28.24
CA SER A 2 -9.92 0.06 -27.72
C SER A 2 -10.01 -0.09 -26.20
N THR A 3 -9.80 -1.30 -25.72
CA THR A 3 -9.58 -1.60 -24.30
C THR A 3 -8.37 -0.80 -23.83
N ILE A 4 -8.57 0.08 -22.86
CA ILE A 4 -7.50 0.77 -22.14
C ILE A 4 -6.83 -0.30 -21.29
N SER A 5 -5.89 -1.02 -21.90
CA SER A 5 -5.05 -1.98 -21.20
C SER A 5 -4.23 -1.20 -20.19
N HIS A 6 -4.27 -1.59 -18.92
CA HIS A 6 -3.51 -0.99 -17.82
C HIS A 6 -2.00 -1.18 -18.08
N THR A 7 -1.41 -0.36 -18.94
CA THR A 7 0.02 -0.32 -19.23
C THR A 7 0.74 0.66 -18.29
N GLU A 8 0.29 0.78 -17.04
CA GLU A 8 0.93 1.64 -16.03
C GLU A 8 1.81 0.84 -15.05
N TYR A 9 1.81 -0.49 -15.12
CA TYR A 9 2.38 -1.36 -14.07
C TYR A 9 3.87 -1.70 -14.21
N ASP A 10 4.55 -1.31 -15.29
CA ASP A 10 5.91 -1.77 -15.57
C ASP A 10 6.89 -0.65 -15.92
N LEU A 11 6.60 0.57 -15.47
CA LEU A 11 7.56 1.66 -15.59
C LEU A 11 8.63 1.52 -14.48
N PRO A 12 9.93 1.68 -14.82
CA PRO A 12 11.04 1.52 -13.88
C PRO A 12 11.01 2.53 -12.72
N GLU A 13 10.19 3.57 -12.81
CA GLU A 13 9.93 4.53 -11.75
C GLU A 13 9.16 3.95 -10.56
N PHE A 14 8.31 2.93 -10.79
CA PHE A 14 7.54 2.26 -9.72
C PHE A 14 8.21 0.99 -9.18
N ASN A 15 9.19 0.44 -9.91
CA ASN A 15 9.95 -0.76 -9.52
C ASN A 15 11.37 -0.44 -9.00
N ASN A 16 11.75 0.84 -8.88
CA ASN A 16 13.04 1.21 -8.33
C ASN A 16 13.05 1.00 -6.79
N PRO A 17 13.87 0.07 -6.26
CA PRO A 17 13.92 -0.21 -4.82
C PRO A 17 14.32 1.01 -3.99
N GLU A 18 15.13 1.93 -4.52
CA GLU A 18 15.49 3.16 -3.82
C GLU A 18 14.31 4.12 -3.68
N HIS A 19 13.47 4.20 -4.72
CA HIS A 19 12.26 5.01 -4.70
C HIS A 19 11.26 4.47 -3.69
N ILE A 20 11.02 3.14 -3.71
CA ILE A 20 10.14 2.47 -2.76
C ILE A 20 10.61 2.69 -1.32
N MET A 21 11.92 2.53 -1.06
CA MET A 21 12.49 2.75 0.28
C MET A 21 12.34 4.20 0.74
N LYS A 22 12.58 5.18 -0.14
CA LYS A 22 12.39 6.60 0.17
C LYS A 22 10.93 6.90 0.51
N VAL A 23 10.00 6.37 -0.27
CA VAL A 23 8.57 6.60 -0.07
C VAL A 23 8.07 5.98 1.24
N ILE A 24 8.52 4.77 1.57
CA ILE A 24 8.22 4.11 2.86
C ILE A 24 8.80 4.92 4.03
N THR A 25 10.05 5.38 3.91
CA THR A 25 10.74 6.13 4.97
C THR A 25 10.11 7.50 5.20
N ASN A 26 9.75 8.20 4.13
CA ASN A 26 9.18 9.54 4.19
C ASN A 26 7.65 9.53 4.36
N ALA A 27 7.03 8.35 4.35
CA ALA A 27 5.58 8.18 4.39
C ALA A 27 4.87 8.96 3.25
N GLU A 28 5.52 9.04 2.09
CA GLU A 28 5.02 9.72 0.90
C GLU A 28 4.11 8.77 0.10
N ASP A 29 3.43 9.29 -0.93
CA ASP A 29 2.65 8.47 -1.85
C ASP A 29 3.55 7.97 -2.98
N ILE A 30 3.54 6.66 -3.27
CA ILE A 30 4.38 6.06 -4.32
C ILE A 30 4.02 6.55 -5.74
N TRP A 31 2.89 7.24 -5.90
CA TRP A 31 2.45 7.83 -7.17
C TRP A 31 2.59 9.35 -7.19
N GLY A 32 3.32 9.94 -6.22
CA GLY A 32 3.60 11.38 -6.19
C GLY A 32 2.37 12.25 -5.98
N ARG A 33 1.27 11.69 -5.48
CA ARG A 33 0.05 12.46 -5.14
C ARG A 33 0.27 13.16 -3.80
N ASP A 34 -0.48 14.23 -3.56
CA ASP A 34 -0.48 14.94 -2.26
C ASP A 34 -1.25 14.13 -1.20
N ARG A 35 -0.72 12.95 -0.87
CA ARG A 35 -1.23 12.03 0.14
C ARG A 35 -0.07 11.59 1.02
N LYS A 36 -0.36 11.39 2.31
CA LYS A 36 0.61 10.93 3.30
C LYS A 36 0.17 9.60 3.88
N LEU A 37 1.11 8.68 3.99
CA LEU A 37 0.90 7.43 4.71
C LEU A 37 0.92 7.74 6.21
N VAL A 38 -0.14 7.33 6.91
CA VAL A 38 -0.23 7.50 8.36
C VAL A 38 -0.28 6.13 8.98
N ARG A 39 0.66 5.83 9.88
CA ARG A 39 0.64 4.60 10.66
C ARG A 39 -0.62 4.59 11.53
N GLN A 40 -1.44 3.56 11.36
CA GLN A 40 -2.63 3.32 12.17
C GLN A 40 -2.41 2.09 13.04
N GLU A 41 -2.86 2.17 14.30
CA GLU A 41 -2.90 1.00 15.16
C GLU A 41 -4.02 0.05 14.71
N VAL A 42 -3.71 -1.25 14.69
CA VAL A 42 -4.69 -2.29 14.39
C VAL A 42 -5.55 -2.50 15.64
N SER A 43 -6.62 -1.73 15.74
CA SER A 43 -7.52 -1.75 16.90
C SER A 43 -8.98 -1.78 16.47
N LYS A 44 -9.87 -2.31 17.32
CA LYS A 44 -11.32 -2.30 17.05
C LYS A 44 -11.94 -0.90 17.06
N ARG A 45 -11.19 0.12 17.50
CA ARG A 45 -11.61 1.52 17.47
C ARG A 45 -11.41 2.15 16.09
N THR A 46 -10.39 1.69 15.37
CA THR A 46 -9.95 2.23 14.08
C THR A 46 -10.36 1.35 12.91
N LEU A 47 -10.52 0.04 13.14
CA LEU A 47 -10.85 -0.96 12.12
C LEU A 47 -12.05 -1.82 12.55
N PRO A 48 -12.79 -2.39 11.59
CA PRO A 48 -13.81 -3.39 11.86
C PRO A 48 -13.30 -4.54 12.72
N SER A 49 -14.13 -5.00 13.67
CA SER A 49 -13.78 -6.05 14.63
C SER A 49 -13.29 -7.33 13.95
N TYR A 50 -13.95 -7.75 12.86
CA TYR A 50 -13.59 -8.98 12.15
C TYR A 50 -12.19 -8.93 11.52
N LEU A 51 -11.64 -7.75 11.20
CA LEU A 51 -10.27 -7.62 10.69
C LEU A 51 -9.25 -7.79 11.82
N VAL A 52 -9.53 -7.16 12.95
CA VAL A 52 -8.66 -7.20 14.14
C VAL A 52 -8.65 -8.62 14.73
N ASP A 53 -9.82 -9.25 14.82
CA ASP A 53 -9.97 -10.59 15.41
C ASP A 53 -9.30 -11.69 14.56
N ASN A 54 -9.24 -11.49 13.24
CA ASN A 54 -8.62 -12.43 12.31
C ASN A 54 -7.26 -11.96 11.79
N GLN A 55 -6.61 -10.99 12.46
CA GLN A 55 -5.33 -10.42 12.02
C GLN A 55 -4.25 -11.48 11.76
N HIS A 56 -4.23 -12.53 12.57
CA HIS A 56 -3.25 -13.62 12.42
C HIS A 56 -3.51 -14.42 11.15
N HIS A 57 -4.78 -14.72 10.83
CA HIS A 57 -5.15 -15.40 9.59
C HIS A 57 -4.78 -14.55 8.36
N TYR A 58 -5.03 -13.25 8.39
CA TYR A 58 -4.65 -12.37 7.28
C TYR A 58 -3.15 -12.16 7.13
N SER A 59 -2.39 -12.25 8.22
CA SER A 59 -0.91 -12.18 8.13
C SER A 59 -0.32 -13.29 7.24
N GLN A 60 -1.02 -14.43 7.10
CA GLN A 60 -0.59 -15.51 6.20
C GLN A 60 -0.76 -15.18 4.70
N PHE A 61 -1.52 -14.15 4.35
CA PHE A 61 -1.71 -13.69 2.98
C PHE A 61 -0.71 -12.61 2.55
N ILE A 62 -0.01 -12.02 3.52
CA ILE A 62 1.02 -11.02 3.26
C ILE A 62 2.34 -11.80 3.20
N LEU A 63 2.84 -12.03 1.99
CA LEU A 63 4.12 -12.69 1.70
C LEU A 63 5.30 -11.94 2.30
#